data_AF-A0A8S8XU98-F1
#
_entry.id   AF-A0A8S8XU98-F1
#
_cell.length_a   1.000
_cell.length_b   1.000
_cell.length_c   1.000
_cell.angle_alpha   90.00
_cell.angle_beta   90.00
_cell.angle_gamma   90.00
#
_symmetry.space_group_name_H-M   'P 1'
#
loop_
_entity.id
_entity.type
_entity.pdbx_description
1 polymer ?
#
loop_
_entity_poly.entity_id
_entity_poly.type
_entity_poly.pdbx_seq_one_letter_code
_entity_poly.pdbx_strand_id
1 'polypeptide(L)'
;MLFFVTDPAADQQASIEAVNTGLPIVGLVDANNNLRNVDVAIPANNKGRRSLALIYWLLAREVLKIRGETTDEAWAEAQDLEEWQSSF
;
A
#
# COMPACT_ATOMS: atom_id res chain seq x y z
N MET A 1 -2.88 -5.48 -15.14
CA MET A 1 -1.82 -5.82 -14.17
C MET A 1 -1.34 -4.51 -13.58
N LEU A 2 -1.16 -4.43 -12.26
CA LEU A 2 -0.82 -3.20 -11.53
C LEU A 2 0.46 -3.46 -10.73
N PHE A 3 1.39 -2.50 -10.70
CA PHE A 3 2.57 -2.55 -9.84
C PHE A 3 2.36 -1.63 -8.63
N PHE A 4 2.50 -2.18 -7.42
CA PHE A 4 2.39 -1.43 -6.18
C PHE A 4 3.78 -1.29 -5.55
N VAL A 5 4.18 -0.06 -5.23
CA VAL A 5 5.52 0.26 -4.71
C VAL A 5 5.43 0.91 -3.32
N THR A 6 6.24 0.44 -2.38
CA THR A 6 6.33 0.97 -1.01
C THR A 6 7.22 2.17 -0.88
N ASP A 7 8.34 2.18 -1.60
CA ASP A 7 9.26 3.30 -1.61
C ASP A 7 9.86 3.45 -3.02
N PRO A 8 9.39 4.45 -3.79
CA PRO A 8 9.93 4.73 -5.13
C PRO A 8 11.44 5.01 -5.13
N ALA A 9 12.03 5.43 -4.00
CA ALA A 9 13.46 5.67 -3.91
C ALA A 9 14.27 4.38 -3.79
N ALA A 10 13.75 3.38 -3.06
CA ALA A 10 14.40 2.08 -2.91
C ALA A 10 14.17 1.19 -4.14
N ASP A 11 12.98 1.27 -4.75
CA ASP A 11 12.51 0.35 -5.80
C ASP A 11 12.63 0.93 -7.22
N GLN A 12 13.66 1.74 -7.49
CA GLN A 12 13.84 2.41 -8.78
C GLN A 12 13.94 1.44 -9.97
N GLN A 13 14.61 0.29 -9.79
CA GLN A 13 14.77 -0.70 -10.86
C GLN A 13 13.43 -1.30 -11.27
N ALA A 14 12.63 -1.75 -10.30
CA ALA A 14 11.30 -2.29 -10.57
C ALA A 14 10.35 -1.25 -11.19
N SER A 15 10.49 0.02 -10.77
CA SER A 15 9.72 1.13 -11.35
C SER A 15 10.07 1.36 -12.83
N ILE A 16 11.35 1.26 -13.21
CA ILE A 16 11.78 1.38 -14.61
C ILE A 16 11.26 0.20 -15.45
N GLU A 17 11.32 -1.02 -14.93
CA GLU A 17 10.77 -2.20 -15.61
C GLU A 17 9.25 -2.11 -15.80
N ALA A 18 8.53 -1.65 -14.79
CA ALA A 18 7.08 -1.43 -14.86
C ALA A 18 6.73 -0.39 -15.93
N VAL A 19 7.47 0.72 -16.02
CA VAL A 19 7.31 1.72 -17.11
C VAL A 19 7.60 1.10 -18.47
N ASN A 20 8.71 0.36 -18.62
CA ASN A 20 9.07 -0.27 -19.90
C ASN A 20 8.03 -1.31 -20.36
N THR A 21 7.35 -1.95 -19.41
CA THR A 21 6.29 -2.93 -19.68
C THR A 21 4.92 -2.25 -19.90
N GLY A 22 4.80 -0.94 -19.60
CA GLY A 22 3.54 -0.19 -19.69
C GLY A 22 2.55 -0.51 -18.57
N LEU A 23 3.04 -0.92 -17.40
CA LEU A 23 2.21 -1.18 -16.23
C LEU A 23 1.92 0.12 -15.48
N PRO A 24 0.68 0.35 -15.04
CA PRO A 24 0.38 1.44 -14.12
C PRO A 24 1.06 1.19 -12.76
N ILE A 25 1.58 2.25 -12.16
CA ILE A 25 2.36 2.23 -10.92
C ILE A 25 1.62 3.04 -9.84
N VAL A 26 1.27 2.38 -8.74
CA VAL A 26 0.71 3.00 -7.53
C VAL A 26 1.77 2.96 -6.44
N GLY A 27 2.10 4.10 -5.83
CA GLY A 27 3.19 4.21 -4.86
C GLY A 27 2.82 4.87 -3.55
N LEU A 28 3.34 4.35 -2.43
CA LEU A 28 3.34 5.03 -1.12
C LEU A 28 4.47 6.06 -1.09
N VAL A 29 4.12 7.32 -0.82
CA VAL A 29 5.06 8.44 -0.91
C VAL A 29 5.05 9.29 0.37
N ASP A 30 6.25 9.58 0.88
CA ASP A 30 6.47 10.58 1.91
C ASP A 30 6.89 11.92 1.26
N ALA A 31 6.95 13.00 2.04
CA ALA A 31 7.30 14.35 1.59
C ALA A 31 8.67 14.44 0.90
N ASN A 32 9.55 13.46 1.11
CA ASN A 32 10.90 13.41 0.55
C ASN A 32 11.00 12.57 -0.74
N ASN A 33 9.94 11.86 -1.14
CA ASN A 33 9.99 10.97 -2.29
C ASN A 33 9.83 11.73 -3.62
N ASN A 34 10.56 11.28 -4.64
CA ASN A 34 10.37 11.72 -6.01
C ASN A 34 9.23 10.90 -6.66
N LEU A 35 8.24 11.58 -7.25
CA LEU A 35 7.07 10.96 -7.89
C LEU A 35 7.34 10.49 -9.34
N ARG A 36 8.60 10.50 -9.78
CA ARG A 36 8.96 10.07 -11.12
C ARG A 36 8.55 8.61 -11.32
N ASN A 37 7.80 8.35 -12.40
CA ASN A 37 7.26 7.03 -12.76
C ASN A 37 6.19 6.50 -11.80
N VAL A 38 5.50 7.37 -11.04
CA VAL A 38 4.34 6.99 -10.23
C VAL A 38 3.10 7.62 -10.85
N ASP A 39 2.12 6.79 -11.24
CA ASP A 39 0.86 7.28 -11.82
C ASP A 39 -0.11 7.75 -10.74
N VAL A 40 -0.17 7.00 -9.62
CA VAL A 40 -1.02 7.31 -8.47
C VAL A 40 -0.18 7.30 -7.21
N ALA A 41 -0.10 8.46 -6.56
CA ALA A 41 0.66 8.64 -5.34
C ALA A 41 -0.29 8.63 -4.12
N ILE A 42 -0.03 7.73 -3.17
CA ILE A 42 -0.72 7.68 -1.89
C ILE A 42 0.18 8.33 -0.83
N PRO A 43 -0.16 9.53 -0.35
CA PRO A 43 0.67 10.22 0.64
C PRO A 43 0.59 9.50 1.98
N ALA A 44 1.74 9.04 2.48
CA ALA A 44 1.85 8.20 3.65
C ALA A 44 3.25 8.25 4.27
N ASN A 45 3.35 7.95 5.56
CA ASN A 45 4.67 7.67 6.15
C ASN A 45 5.11 6.26 5.72
N ASN A 46 6.05 6.21 4.77
CA ASN A 46 6.61 4.98 4.22
C ASN A 46 7.89 4.50 4.93
N LYS A 47 8.30 5.15 6.03
CA LYS A 47 9.47 4.75 6.84
C LYS A 47 9.08 4.01 8.11
N GLY A 48 7.93 4.34 8.68
CA GLY A 48 7.44 3.72 9.91
C GLY A 48 6.85 2.33 9.63
N ARG A 49 7.41 1.29 10.28
CA ARG A 49 6.88 -0.09 10.18
C ARG A 49 5.39 -0.17 10.49
N ARG A 50 4.94 0.46 11.58
CA ARG A 50 3.52 0.51 11.98
C ARG A 50 2.64 1.24 10.97
N SER A 51 3.15 2.33 10.38
CA SER A 51 2.43 3.09 9.36
C SER A 51 2.23 2.25 8.10
N LEU A 52 3.30 1.63 7.60
CA LEU A 52 3.22 0.73 6.44
C LEU A 52 2.25 -0.43 6.70
N ALA A 53 2.36 -1.10 7.85
CA ALA A 53 1.47 -2.19 8.23
C ALA A 53 0.00 -1.74 8.23
N LEU A 54 -0.29 -0.58 8.82
CA LEU A 54 -1.64 -0.02 8.85
C LEU A 54 -2.19 0.26 7.45
N ILE A 55 -1.36 0.84 6.57
CA ILE A 55 -1.78 1.17 5.21
C ILE A 55 -2.11 -0.10 4.42
N TYR A 56 -1.25 -1.12 4.50
CA TYR A 56 -1.50 -2.40 3.85
C TYR A 56 -2.75 -3.09 4.41
N TRP A 57 -2.97 -2.99 5.72
CA TRP A 57 -4.16 -3.52 6.38
C TRP A 57 -5.45 -2.85 5.88
N LEU A 58 -5.46 -1.51 5.80
CA LEU A 58 -6.57 -0.75 5.25
C LEU A 58 -6.79 -1.03 3.76
N LEU A 59 -5.72 -1.13 2.98
CA LEU A 59 -5.79 -1.40 1.55
C LEU A 59 -6.38 -2.79 1.29
N ALA A 60 -5.99 -3.81 2.05
CA ALA A 60 -6.56 -5.14 1.99
C ALA A 60 -8.07 -5.12 2.31
N ARG A 61 -8.47 -4.44 3.38
CA ARG A 61 -9.88 -4.27 3.75
C ARG A 61 -10.69 -3.65 2.62
N GLU A 62 -10.25 -2.52 2.08
CA GLU A 62 -11.01 -1.83 1.02
C GLU A 62 -11.08 -2.64 -0.27
N VAL A 63 -10.03 -3.37 -0.63
CA VAL A 63 -10.06 -4.28 -1.80
C VAL A 63 -11.10 -5.39 -1.60
N LEU A 64 -11.14 -6.00 -0.42
CA LEU A 64 -12.11 -7.07 -0.11
C LEU A 64 -13.55 -6.53 -0.03
N LYS A 65 -13.74 -5.33 0.50
CA LYS A 65 -15.05 -4.64 0.52
C LYS A 65 -15.56 -4.40 -0.89
N ILE A 66 -14.71 -3.89 -1.79
CA ILE A 66 -15.08 -3.66 -3.20
C ILE A 66 -15.43 -4.98 -3.92
N ARG A 67 -14.78 -6.09 -3.54
CA ARG A 67 -15.11 -7.43 -4.05
C ARG A 67 -16.38 -8.04 -3.45
N GLY A 68 -16.96 -7.42 -2.42
CA GLY A 68 -18.12 -7.95 -1.69
C GLY A 68 -17.78 -9.12 -0.77
N GLU A 69 -16.51 -9.32 -0.42
CA GLU A 69 -16.04 -10.43 0.42
C GLU A 69 -16.08 -10.09 1.92
N THR A 70 -16.15 -8.81 2.28
CA THR A 70 -16.17 -8.35 3.68
C THR A 70 -16.93 -7.04 3.87
N THR A 71 -17.27 -6.71 5.11
CA THR A 71 -17.81 -5.41 5.55
C THR A 71 -16.91 -4.83 6.64
N ASP A 72 -17.14 -3.58 7.05
CA ASP A 72 -16.35 -2.97 8.12
C ASP A 72 -16.53 -3.72 9.45
N GLU A 73 -17.74 -4.21 9.73
CA GLU A 73 -18.05 -5.01 10.92
C GLU A 73 -17.37 -6.38 10.85
N ALA A 74 -17.54 -7.10 9.73
CA ALA A 74 -16.95 -8.43 9.55
C ALA A 74 -15.42 -8.41 9.58
N TRP A 75 -14.80 -7.37 9.03
CA TRP A 75 -13.35 -7.18 9.09
C TRP A 75 -12.86 -6.90 10.51
N ALA A 76 -13.58 -6.06 11.27
CA ALA A 76 -13.24 -5.76 12.66
C ALA A 76 -13.38 -6.98 13.58
N GLU A 77 -14.37 -7.85 13.34
CA GLU A 77 -14.52 -9.12 14.06
C GLU A 77 -13.43 -10.13 13.70
N ALA A 78 -13.03 -10.19 12.42
CA ALA A 78 -12.02 -11.14 11.95
C ALA A 78 -10.58 -10.72 12.26
N GLN A 79 -10.34 -9.44 12.55
CA GLN A 79 -9.01 -8.86 12.78
C GLN A 79 -9.02 -8.08 14.09
N ASP A 80 -8.66 -8.74 15.19
CA ASP A 80 -8.51 -8.09 16.48
C ASP A 80 -7.41 -7.03 16.42
N LEU A 81 -7.78 -5.78 16.72
CA LEU A 81 -6.88 -4.62 16.67
C LEU A 81 -5.76 -4.70 17.71
N GLU A 82 -6.03 -5.23 18.90
CA GLU A 82 -5.01 -5.35 19.97
C GLU A 82 -4.00 -6.44 19.62
N GLU A 83 -4.48 -7.57 19.11
CA GLU A 83 -3.62 -8.66 18.61
C GLU A 83 -2.76 -8.16 17.44
N TRP A 84 -3.37 -7.47 16.47
CA TRP A 84 -2.66 -6.92 15.32
C TRP A 84 -1.60 -5.89 15.74
N GLN A 85 -1.92 -4.98 16.66
CA GLN A 85 -0.95 -3.99 17.18
C GLN A 85 0.21 -4.64 17.93
N SER A 86 -0.03 -5.76 18.62
CA SER A 86 1.00 -6.50 19.37
C SER A 86 2.05 -7.15 18.47
N SER A 87 1.75 -7.30 17.17
CA SER A 87 2.63 -7.94 16.18
C SER A 87 3.78 -7.05 15.70
N PHE A 88 3.87 -5.77 16.11
CA PHE A 88 4.84 -4.78 15.59
C PHE A 88 5.57 -3.92 16.63
#